data_AF-A0A4R9VCL6-F1
#
_entry.id   AF-A0A4R9VCL6-F1
#
_cell.length_a   1.000
_cell.length_b   1.000
_cell.length_c   1.000
_cell.angle_alpha   90.00
_cell.angle_beta   90.00
_cell.angle_gamma   90.00
#
_symmetry.space_group_name_H-M   'P 1'
#
loop_
_entity.id
_entity.type
_entity.pdbx_description
1 polymer ?
#
loop_
_entity_poly.entity_id
_entity_poly.type
_entity_poly.pdbx_seq_one_letter_code
_entity_poly.pdbx_strand_id
1 'polypeptide(L)'
;MSGNLIKKQTLPILTFILFLFIWQCVIWIGDYKPILLPGPILVAQSIWHFIITGEIFTHLGISLFRFFIGFSIAILIGVPTGFILGR
;
A
#
# COMPACT_ATOMS: atom_id res chain seq x y z
N MET A 1 19.89 -11.01 29.37
CA MET A 1 18.80 -11.43 28.45
C MET A 1 18.61 -10.50 27.24
N SER A 2 19.68 -9.89 26.67
CA SER A 2 19.56 -8.94 25.54
C SER A 2 20.05 -9.49 24.18
N GLY A 3 20.87 -10.55 24.18
CA GLY A 3 21.50 -11.06 22.95
C GLY A 3 20.54 -11.79 21.99
N ASN A 4 19.45 -12.37 22.50
CA ASN A 4 18.48 -13.11 21.67
C ASN A 4 17.48 -12.19 20.95
N LEU A 5 17.21 -11.00 21.49
CA LEU A 5 16.31 -10.02 20.86
C LEU A 5 16.92 -9.44 19.58
N ILE A 6 18.21 -9.13 19.62
CA ILE A 6 18.96 -8.65 18.45
C ILE A 6 18.94 -9.73 17.36
N LYS A 7 19.34 -10.98 17.67
CA LYS A 7 19.29 -12.10 16.71
C LYS A 7 17.90 -12.37 16.13
N LYS A 8 16.85 -12.23 16.94
CA LYS A 8 15.45 -12.47 16.50
C LYS A 8 14.97 -11.43 15.49
N GLN A 9 15.43 -10.19 15.59
CA GLN A 9 15.07 -9.12 14.64
C GLN A 9 16.03 -9.01 13.45
N THR A 10 17.29 -9.44 13.58
CA THR A 10 18.24 -9.41 12.46
C THR A 10 17.82 -10.33 11.30
N LEU A 11 17.26 -11.51 11.61
CA LEU A 11 16.82 -12.46 10.58
C LEU A 11 15.76 -11.87 9.63
N PRO A 12 14.61 -11.34 10.10
CA PRO A 12 13.59 -10.80 9.20
C PRO A 12 14.07 -9.59 8.41
N ILE A 13 14.90 -8.72 9.01
CA ILE A 13 15.47 -7.55 8.31
C ILE A 13 16.40 -8.01 7.18
N LEU A 14 17.28 -8.97 7.46
CA LEU A 14 18.18 -9.53 6.46
C LEU A 14 17.40 -10.21 5.33
N THR A 15 16.39 -11.01 5.65
CA THR A 15 15.53 -11.65 4.66
C THR A 15 14.79 -10.61 3.80
N PHE A 16 14.31 -9.53 4.41
CA PHE A 16 13.63 -8.46 3.67
C PHE A 16 14.58 -7.73 2.73
N ILE A 17 15.79 -7.39 3.18
CA ILE A 17 16.82 -6.78 2.32
C ILE A 17 17.19 -7.72 1.17
N LEU A 18 17.38 -9.01 1.45
CA LEU A 18 17.68 -10.00 0.43
C LEU A 18 16.54 -10.11 -0.60
N PHE A 19 15.30 -10.09 -0.15
CA PHE A 19 14.13 -10.07 -1.02
C PHE A 19 14.11 -8.84 -1.93
N LEU A 20 14.34 -7.64 -1.38
CA LEU A 20 14.42 -6.40 -2.17
C LEU A 20 15.57 -6.45 -3.19
N PHE A 21 16.70 -7.00 -2.80
CA PHE A 21 17.84 -7.18 -3.69
C PHE A 21 17.51 -8.12 -4.85
N ILE A 22 16.94 -9.29 -4.56
CA ILE A 22 16.50 -10.25 -5.59
C ILE A 22 15.49 -9.60 -6.53
N TRP A 23 14.50 -8.88 -5.99
CA TRP A 23 13.51 -8.17 -6.81
C TRP A 23 14.17 -7.16 -7.76
N GLN A 24 15.11 -6.34 -7.26
CA GLN A 24 15.85 -5.41 -8.10
C GLN A 24 16.67 -6.12 -9.17
N CYS A 25 17.33 -7.24 -8.84
CA CYS A 25 18.07 -8.06 -9.79
C CYS A 25 17.17 -8.64 -10.89
N VAL A 26 15.97 -9.13 -10.53
CA VAL A 26 15.00 -9.64 -11.51
C VAL A 26 14.59 -8.55 -12.50
N ILE A 27 14.40 -7.32 -12.02
CA ILE A 27 14.06 -6.18 -12.89
C ILE A 27 15.19 -5.89 -13.86
N TRP A 28 16.43 -5.82 -13.37
CA TRP A 28 17.61 -5.54 -14.19
C TRP A 28 17.91 -6.62 -15.22
N ILE A 29 17.75 -7.90 -14.85
CA ILE A 29 18.04 -9.04 -15.74
C ILE A 29 16.93 -9.22 -16.78
N GLY A 30 15.66 -9.05 -16.37
CA GLY A 30 14.51 -9.26 -17.23
C GLY A 30 14.16 -8.09 -18.14
N ASP A 31 14.86 -6.95 -18.02
CA ASP A 31 14.63 -5.71 -18.78
C ASP A 31 13.15 -5.30 -18.84
N TYR A 32 12.47 -5.45 -17.70
CA TYR A 32 11.06 -5.13 -17.59
C TYR A 32 10.84 -3.63 -17.69
N LYS A 33 9.85 -3.23 -18.50
CA LYS A 33 9.46 -1.82 -18.59
C LYS A 33 9.01 -1.32 -17.20
N PRO A 34 9.50 -0.18 -16.70
CA PRO A 34 9.14 0.35 -15.38
C PRO A 34 7.64 0.58 -15.17
N ILE A 35 6.88 0.75 -16.26
CA ILE A 35 5.42 0.89 -16.24
C ILE A 35 4.70 -0.42 -15.86
N LEU A 36 5.31 -1.57 -16.14
CA LEU A 36 4.76 -2.90 -15.85
C LEU A 36 5.26 -3.43 -14.51
N LEU A 37 6.56 -3.29 -14.26
CA LEU A 37 7.21 -3.75 -13.04
C LEU A 37 8.28 -2.73 -12.61
N PRO A 38 7.92 -1.71 -11.81
CA PRO A 38 8.90 -0.76 -11.29
C PRO A 38 9.78 -1.43 -10.23
N GLY A 39 11.07 -1.09 -10.23
CA GLY A 39 12.02 -1.63 -9.25
C GLY A 39 11.82 -1.03 -7.85
N PRO A 40 12.26 -1.72 -6.80
CA PRO A 40 12.13 -1.23 -5.41
C PRO A 40 12.74 0.16 -5.21
N ILE A 41 13.84 0.49 -5.90
CA ILE A 41 14.44 1.84 -5.83
C ILE A 41 13.47 2.89 -6.39
N LEU A 42 12.87 2.64 -7.55
CA LEU A 42 11.92 3.57 -8.17
C LEU A 42 10.67 3.74 -7.31
N VAL A 43 10.18 2.64 -6.74
CA VAL A 43 9.06 2.67 -5.79
C VAL A 43 9.39 3.52 -4.56
N ALA A 44 10.58 3.34 -3.98
CA ALA A 44 11.02 4.14 -2.83
C ALA A 44 11.14 5.64 -3.17
N GLN A 45 11.66 5.99 -4.35
CA GLN A 45 11.73 7.36 -4.82
C GLN A 45 10.33 7.98 -4.99
N SER A 46 9.39 7.25 -5.59
CA SER A 46 8.00 7.72 -5.76
C SER A 46 7.31 7.92 -4.41
N ILE A 47 7.47 7.00 -3.47
CA ILE A 47 6.93 7.14 -2.11
C ILE A 47 7.49 8.40 -1.45
N TRP A 48 8.81 8.58 -1.51
CA TRP A 48 9.47 9.75 -0.92
C TRP A 48 8.98 11.05 -1.56
N HIS A 49 8.83 11.07 -2.89
CA HIS A 49 8.30 12.20 -3.65
C HIS A 49 6.89 12.55 -3.17
N PHE A 50 5.97 11.59 -3.12
CA PHE A 50 4.59 11.83 -2.68
C PHE A 50 4.47 12.27 -1.22
N ILE A 51 5.39 11.84 -0.36
CA ILE A 51 5.44 12.29 1.02
C ILE A 51 5.88 13.76 1.09
N ILE A 52 6.91 14.16 0.34
CA ILE A 52 7.41 15.54 0.33
C ILE A 52 6.43 16.50 -0.34
N THR A 53 5.85 16.11 -1.47
CA THR A 53 4.88 16.96 -2.19
C THR A 53 3.55 17.06 -1.45
N GLY A 54 3.25 16.13 -0.54
CA GLY A 54 1.97 16.06 0.16
C GLY A 54 0.82 15.57 -0.73
N GLU A 55 1.08 15.23 -1.99
CA GLU A 55 0.07 14.72 -2.93
C GLU A 55 -0.64 13.47 -2.41
N ILE A 56 0.06 12.68 -1.59
CA ILE A 56 -0.52 11.48 -0.98
C ILE A 56 -1.79 11.81 -0.19
N PHE A 57 -1.83 12.94 0.52
CA PHE A 57 -2.99 13.35 1.30
C PHE A 57 -4.16 13.77 0.40
N THR A 58 -3.86 14.44 -0.72
CA THR A 58 -4.88 14.82 -1.71
C THR A 58 -5.52 13.58 -2.34
N HIS A 59 -4.71 12.63 -2.79
CA HIS A 59 -5.22 11.38 -3.38
C HIS A 59 -6.01 10.53 -2.38
N LEU A 60 -5.51 10.41 -1.15
CA LEU A 60 -6.22 9.71 -0.07
C LEU A 60 -7.53 10.41 0.25
N GLY A 61 -7.54 11.73 0.36
CA GLY A 61 -8.72 12.54 0.66
C GLY A 61 -9.81 12.37 -0.39
N ILE A 62 -9.47 12.45 -1.68
CA ILE A 62 -10.42 12.25 -2.78
C ILE A 62 -10.99 10.83 -2.75
N SER A 63 -10.14 9.82 -2.53
CA SER A 63 -10.57 8.43 -2.46
C SER A 63 -11.53 8.17 -1.29
N LEU A 64 -11.17 8.69 -0.10
CA LEU A 64 -11.99 8.60 1.11
C LEU A 64 -13.32 9.33 0.97
N PHE A 65 -13.31 10.54 0.39
CA PHE A 65 -14.52 11.32 0.15
C PHE A 65 -15.49 10.56 -0.76
N ARG A 66 -15.00 10.00 -1.87
CA ARG A 66 -15.80 9.18 -2.78
C ARG A 66 -16.38 7.95 -2.08
N PHE A 67 -15.57 7.26 -1.28
CA PHE A 67 -16.02 6.13 -0.48
C PHE A 67 -17.13 6.54 0.50
N PHE A 68 -16.91 7.63 1.24
CA PHE A 68 -17.82 8.09 2.27
C PHE A 68 -19.19 8.48 1.71
N ILE A 69 -19.22 9.19 0.57
CA ILE A 69 -20.47 9.53 -0.12
C ILE A 69 -21.20 8.26 -0.57
N GLY A 70 -20.51 7.36 -1.27
CA GLY A 70 -21.13 6.12 -1.76
C GLY A 70 -21.68 5.26 -0.62
N PHE A 71 -20.90 5.13 0.46
CA PHE A 71 -21.29 4.40 1.66
C PHE A 71 -22.50 5.04 2.37
N SER A 72 -22.51 6.37 2.49
CA SER A 72 -23.63 7.10 3.09
C SER A 72 -24.92 6.92 2.29
N ILE A 73 -24.85 7.02 0.97
CA ILE A 73 -25.99 6.78 0.08
C ILE A 73 -26.47 5.32 0.23
N ALA A 74 -25.55 4.35 0.25
CA ALA A 74 -25.87 2.94 0.42
C ALA A 74 -26.57 2.67 1.77
N ILE A 75 -26.13 3.30 2.86
CA ILE A 75 -26.81 3.21 4.16
C ILE A 75 -28.21 3.80 4.08
N LEU A 76 -28.32 5.04 3.58
CA LEU A 76 -29.58 5.77 3.55
C LEU A 76 -30.66 5.07 2.73
N ILE A 77 -30.29 4.30 1.72
CA ILE A 77 -31.23 3.56 0.87
C ILE A 77 -31.37 2.11 1.35
N GLY A 78 -30.25 1.43 1.55
CA GLY A 78 -30.19 0.00 1.82
C GLY A 78 -30.74 -0.36 3.19
N VAL A 79 -30.46 0.44 4.22
CA VAL A 79 -30.95 0.16 5.57
C VAL A 79 -32.47 0.28 5.64
N PRO A 80 -33.12 1.38 5.21
CA PRO A 80 -34.58 1.45 5.19
C PRO A 80 -35.23 0.37 4.33
N THR A 81 -34.67 0.10 3.14
CA THR A 81 -35.18 -0.97 2.27
C THR A 81 -35.11 -2.33 2.95
N GLY A 82 -34.01 -2.64 3.63
CA GLY A 82 -33.86 -3.87 4.41
C GLY A 82 -34.87 -3.98 5.54
N PHE A 83 -35.14 -2.89 6.27
CA PHE A 83 -36.18 -2.86 7.30
C PHE A 83 -37.58 -3.07 6.74
N ILE A 84 -37.90 -2.49 5.57
CA ILE A 84 -39.21 -2.66 4.91
C ILE A 84 -39.41 -4.11 4.46
N LEU A 85 -38.37 -4.75 3.89
CA LEU A 85 -38.44 -6.12 3.37
C LEU A 85 -38.31 -7.20 4.46
N GLY A 86 -37.72 -6.87 5.62
CA GLY A 86 -37.50 -7.80 6.73
C GLY A 86 -38.68 -7.94 7.69
N ARG A 87 -39.76 -7.18 7.45
CA ARG A 87 -41.08 -7.37 8.07
C ARG A 87 -41.89 -8.40 7.27
#